data_AF-A0A3D1X1X4-F1
#
_entry.id   AF-A0A3D1X1X4-F1
#
_cell.length_a   1.000
_cell.length_b   1.000
_cell.length_c   1.000
_cell.angle_alpha   90.00
_cell.angle_beta   90.00
_cell.angle_gamma   90.00
#
_symmetry.space_group_name_H-M   'P 1'
#
loop_
_entity.id
_entity.type
_entity.pdbx_description
1 polymer ?
#
loop_
_entity_poly.entity_id
_entity_poly.type
_entity_poly.pdbx_seq_one_letter_code
_entity_poly.pdbx_strand_id
1 'polypeptide(L)'
;RALEFGMDTYRQELDEKIGILKHLLAMYDDGRRKGFYCLAANLLDLQSLRGTVERVERIVAQTPMERKECVRLMVSTIEETAGKRNVSLRLRGK
;
A
#
# COMPACT_ATOMS: atom_id res chain seq x y z
N ARG A 1 -14.46 -22.95 16.43
CA ARG A 1 -14.45 -23.26 14.98
C ARG A 1 -14.75 -22.06 14.09
N ALA A 2 -15.99 -21.57 13.89
CA ALA A 2 -16.24 -20.42 12.99
C ALA A 2 -15.48 -19.13 13.37
N LEU A 3 -15.33 -18.86 14.67
CA LEU A 3 -14.53 -17.73 15.19
C LEU A 3 -13.02 -17.92 14.94
N GLU A 4 -12.49 -19.14 15.09
CA GLU A 4 -11.07 -19.45 14.85
C GLU A 4 -10.72 -19.28 13.38
N PHE A 5 -11.54 -19.81 12.47
CA PHE A 5 -11.35 -19.61 11.02
C PHE A 5 -11.40 -18.12 10.63
N GLY A 6 -12.27 -17.33 11.26
CA GLY A 6 -12.32 -15.88 11.06
C GLY A 6 -11.07 -15.16 11.57
N MET A 7 -10.55 -15.56 12.73
CA MET A 7 -9.30 -15.01 13.29
C MET A 7 -8.08 -15.37 12.46
N ASP A 8 -8.00 -16.59 11.94
CA ASP A 8 -6.91 -17.04 11.08
C ASP A 8 -6.89 -16.26 9.77
N THR A 9 -8.07 -16.08 9.14
CA THR A 9 -8.21 -15.28 7.92
C THR A 9 -7.80 -13.83 8.17
N TYR A 10 -8.28 -13.23 9.26
CA TYR A 10 -7.93 -11.86 9.61
C TYR A 10 -6.42 -11.70 9.86
N ARG A 11 -5.79 -12.68 10.52
CA ARG A 11 -4.36 -12.65 10.77
C ARG A 11 -3.54 -12.77 9.48
N GLN A 12 -3.95 -13.65 8.56
CA GLN A 12 -3.33 -13.74 7.24
C GLN A 12 -3.42 -12.41 6.50
N GLU A 13 -4.56 -11.73 6.53
CA GLU A 13 -4.69 -10.42 5.91
C GLU A 13 -3.74 -9.37 6.51
N LEU A 14 -3.58 -9.38 7.84
CA LEU A 14 -2.63 -8.48 8.51
C LEU A 14 -1.18 -8.80 8.15
N ASP A 15 -0.81 -10.08 8.11
CA ASP A 15 0.54 -10.53 7.74
C ASP A 15 0.87 -10.13 6.29
N GLU A 16 -0.08 -10.26 5.36
CA GLU A 16 0.07 -9.79 3.98
C GLU A 16 0.23 -8.26 3.93
N LYS A 17 -0.60 -7.50 4.67
CA LYS A 17 -0.48 -6.04 4.74
C LYS A 17 0.88 -5.60 5.29
N ILE A 18 1.41 -6.31 6.30
CA ILE A 18 2.75 -6.06 6.84
C ILE A 18 3.81 -6.33 5.76
N GLY A 19 3.66 -7.42 5.00
CA GLY A 19 4.54 -7.73 3.86
C GLY A 19 4.57 -6.61 2.82
N ILE A 20 3.38 -6.14 2.41
CA ILE A 20 3.26 -5.04 1.45
C ILE A 20 3.88 -3.75 2.00
N LEU A 21 3.62 -3.42 3.27
CA LEU A 21 4.21 -2.23 3.89
C LEU A 21 5.74 -2.29 3.89
N LYS A 22 6.33 -3.43 4.27
CA LYS A 22 7.78 -3.63 4.25
C LYS A 22 8.35 -3.44 2.84
N HIS A 23 7.68 -3.99 1.84
CA HIS A 23 8.06 -3.83 0.43
C HIS A 23 8.03 -2.36 -0.01
N LEU A 24 6.94 -1.65 0.27
CA LEU A 24 6.80 -0.22 -0.02
C LEU A 24 7.92 0.60 0.62
N LEU A 25 8.27 0.31 1.87
CA LEU A 25 9.31 1.01 2.60
C LEU A 25 10.72 0.70 2.05
N ALA A 26 10.97 -0.53 1.59
CA ALA A 26 12.25 -0.90 1.02
C ALA A 26 12.48 -0.30 -0.37
N MET A 27 11.45 -0.36 -1.23
CA MET A 27 11.59 -0.02 -2.65
C MET A 27 11.24 1.43 -2.97
N TYR A 28 10.27 2.00 -2.25
CA TYR A 28 9.65 3.27 -2.61
C TYR A 28 9.74 4.36 -1.53
N ASP A 29 10.44 4.13 -0.42
CA ASP A 29 10.70 5.19 0.57
C ASP A 29 11.83 6.12 0.09
N ASP A 30 11.53 7.41 0.05
CA ASP A 30 12.47 8.50 -0.20
C ASP A 30 12.93 9.17 1.11
N GLY A 31 12.60 8.55 2.25
CA GLY A 31 12.90 9.03 3.60
C GLY A 31 11.85 10.00 4.16
N ARG A 32 10.81 10.34 3.39
CA ARG A 32 9.80 11.33 3.77
C ARG A 32 8.38 10.75 3.86
N ARG A 33 8.16 9.51 3.41
CA ARG A 33 6.82 8.97 3.13
C ARG A 33 6.43 7.76 3.97
N LYS A 34 7.21 7.41 5.01
CA LYS A 34 6.87 6.30 5.92
C LYS A 34 5.45 6.39 6.46
N GLY A 35 5.06 7.56 6.96
CA GLY A 35 3.70 7.79 7.48
C GLY A 35 2.60 7.58 6.42
N PHE A 36 2.86 7.99 5.18
CA PHE A 36 1.93 7.78 4.07
C PHE A 36 1.73 6.29 3.77
N TYR A 37 2.80 5.51 3.69
CA TYR A 37 2.69 4.06 3.43
C TYR A 37 2.03 3.32 4.59
N CYS A 38 2.31 3.71 5.84
CA CYS A 38 1.60 3.18 7.01
C CYS A 38 0.09 3.46 6.93
N LEU A 39 -0.30 4.68 6.54
CA LEU A 39 -1.72 5.03 6.35
C LEU A 39 -2.35 4.21 5.24
N ALA A 40 -1.66 4.03 4.11
CA ALA A 40 -2.17 3.21 3.01
C ALA A 40 -2.40 1.75 3.44
N ALA A 41 -1.44 1.15 4.15
CA ALA A 41 -1.56 -0.23 4.64
C ALA A 41 -2.69 -0.41 5.67
N ASN A 42 -2.89 0.59 6.53
CA ASN A 42 -3.91 0.55 7.57
C ASN A 42 -5.31 0.84 7.05
N LEU A 43 -5.47 1.81 6.15
CA LEU A 43 -6.78 2.34 5.74
C LEU A 43 -7.36 1.71 4.48
N LEU A 44 -6.52 1.17 3.58
CA LEU A 44 -7.01 0.44 2.41
C LEU A 44 -7.25 -1.04 2.75
N ASP A 45 -8.26 -1.64 2.12
CA ASP A 45 -8.42 -3.09 2.16
C ASP A 45 -7.25 -3.79 1.44
N LEU A 46 -6.98 -5.04 1.82
CA LEU A 46 -5.85 -5.81 1.29
C LEU A 46 -5.90 -5.93 -0.23
N GLN A 47 -7.08 -6.15 -0.81
CA GLN A 47 -7.23 -6.35 -2.26
C GLN A 47 -6.90 -5.07 -3.04
N SER A 48 -7.42 -3.92 -2.59
CA SER A 48 -7.10 -2.62 -3.17
C SER A 48 -5.62 -2.31 -3.09
N LEU A 49 -5.01 -2.51 -1.91
CA LEU A 49 -3.59 -2.22 -1.70
C LEU A 49 -2.71 -3.14 -2.56
N ARG A 50 -2.96 -4.44 -2.53
CA ARG A 50 -2.22 -5.44 -3.31
C ARG A 50 -2.31 -5.16 -4.80
N GLY A 51 -3.52 -4.99 -5.34
CA GLY A 51 -3.73 -4.71 -6.76
C GLY A 51 -3.08 -3.40 -7.22
N THR A 52 -3.02 -2.40 -6.33
CA THR A 52 -2.34 -1.12 -6.59
C THR A 52 -0.83 -1.34 -6.73
N VAL A 53 -0.21 -2.06 -5.79
CA VAL A 53 1.22 -2.35 -5.80
C VAL A 53 1.58 -3.20 -7.02
N GLU A 54 0.85 -4.29 -7.28
CA GLU A 54 1.08 -5.16 -8.44
C GLU A 54 0.98 -4.40 -9.78
N ARG A 55 0.02 -3.46 -9.89
CA ARG A 55 -0.12 -2.62 -11.08
C ARG A 55 1.12 -1.77 -11.31
N VAL A 56 1.64 -1.13 -10.26
CA VAL A 56 2.82 -0.27 -10.36
C VAL A 56 4.07 -1.09 -10.66
N GLU A 57 4.27 -2.22 -9.97
CA GLU A 57 5.39 -3.13 -10.20
C GLU A 57 5.44 -3.62 -11.64
N ARG A 58 4.29 -3.97 -12.22
CA ARG A 58 4.22 -4.37 -13.64
C ARG A 58 4.68 -3.26 -14.58
N ILE A 59 4.30 -2.00 -14.32
CA ILE A 59 4.70 -0.85 -15.13
C ILE A 59 6.20 -0.60 -15.01
N VAL A 60 6.73 -0.60 -13.78
CA VAL A 60 8.16 -0.38 -13.48
C VAL A 60 9.03 -1.50 -14.07
N ALA A 61 8.55 -2.75 -14.07
CA ALA A 61 9.27 -3.87 -14.67
C ALA A 61 9.34 -3.78 -16.20
N GLN A 62 8.34 -3.17 -16.86
CA GLN A 62 8.26 -3.07 -18.31
C GLN A 62 8.90 -1.79 -18.86
N THR A 63 9.05 -0.76 -18.02
CA THR A 63 9.51 0.56 -18.44
C THR A 63 10.70 0.99 -17.58
N PRO A 64 11.88 1.20 -18.17
CA PRO A 64 13.01 1.80 -17.46
C PRO A 64 12.61 3.18 -16.95
N MET A 65 12.61 3.36 -15.63
CA MET A 65 12.23 4.60 -14.97
C MET A 65 13.26 4.96 -13.92
N GLU A 66 13.47 6.26 -13.71
CA GLU A 66 14.33 6.69 -12.60
C GLU A 66 13.67 6.36 -11.26
N ARG A 67 14.48 6.11 -10.22
CA ARG A 67 13.97 5.82 -8.87
C ARG A 67 12.93 6.85 -8.40
N LYS A 68 13.18 8.14 -8.67
CA LYS A 68 12.28 9.23 -8.27
C LYS A 68 10.94 9.18 -9.00
N GLU A 69 10.90 8.67 -10.23
CA GLU A 69 9.68 8.47 -11.01
C GLU A 69 8.88 7.28 -10.50
N CYS A 70 9.54 6.16 -10.19
CA CYS A 70 8.91 5.00 -9.56
C CYS A 70 8.21 5.37 -8.25
N VAL A 71 8.87 6.17 -7.39
CA VAL A 71 8.28 6.67 -6.14
C VAL A 71 7.06 7.55 -6.41
N ARG A 72 7.14 8.47 -7.38
CA ARG A 72 5.98 9.33 -7.74
C ARG A 72 4.81 8.50 -8.26
N LEU A 73 5.08 7.54 -9.14
CA LEU A 73 4.07 6.65 -9.70
C LEU A 73 3.37 5.82 -8.62
N MET A 74 4.14 5.24 -7.69
CA MET A 74 3.57 4.47 -6.58
C MET A 74 2.64 5.33 -5.73
N VAL A 75 3.08 6.53 -5.35
CA VAL A 75 2.27 7.42 -4.51
C VAL A 75 1.02 7.91 -5.23
N SER A 76 1.12 8.38 -6.46
CA SER A 76 -0.06 8.85 -7.19
C SER A 76 -1.09 7.73 -7.41
N THR A 77 -0.62 6.51 -7.64
CA THR A 77 -1.46 5.32 -7.81
C THR A 77 -2.16 4.93 -6.51
N ILE A 78 -1.47 5.00 -5.37
CA ILE A 78 -2.08 4.77 -4.05
C ILE A 78 -3.12 5.85 -3.72
N GLU A 79 -2.81 7.13 -4.01
CA GLU A 79 -3.75 8.24 -3.81
C GLU A 79 -5.01 8.10 -4.69
N GLU A 80 -4.85 7.68 -5.94
CA GLU A 80 -5.96 7.40 -6.85
C GLU A 80 -6.86 6.28 -6.30
N THR A 81 -6.26 5.17 -5.85
CA THR A 81 -6.98 4.05 -5.24
C THR A 81 -7.72 4.48 -3.97
N ALA A 82 -7.07 5.27 -3.12
CA ALA A 82 -7.69 5.79 -1.90
C ALA A 82 -8.86 6.73 -2.21
N GLY A 83 -8.71 7.61 -3.20
CA GLY A 83 -9.78 8.49 -3.68
C GLY A 83 -10.99 7.72 -4.19
N LYS A 84 -10.78 6.66 -4.99
CA LYS A 84 -11.85 5.76 -5.47
C LYS A 84 -12.59 5.05 -4.33
N ARG A 85 -11.94 4.87 -3.19
CA ARG A 85 -12.51 4.26 -1.98
C ARG A 85 -13.04 5.29 -0.97
N ASN A 86 -13.03 6.58 -1.30
CA ASN A 86 -13.36 7.68 -0.38
C ASN A 86 -12.52 7.69 0.91
N VAL A 87 -11.28 7.20 0.83
CA VAL A 87 -10.32 7.15 1.93
C VAL A 87 -9.35 8.32 1.82
N SER A 88 -9.18 9.07 2.92
CA SER A 88 -8.17 10.13 3.01
C SER A 88 -6.92 9.61 3.71
N LEU A 89 -5.78 9.61 3.01
CA LEU A 89 -4.48 9.21 3.56
C LEU A 89 -3.80 10.36 4.30
N ARG A 90 -4.51 10.98 5.24
CA ARG A 90 -3.98 12.07 6.08
C ARG A 90 -4.29 11.81 7.55
N LEU A 91 -3.32 12.10 8.40
CA LEU A 91 -3.56 12.20 9.83
C LEU A 91 -4.37 13.49 10.08
N ARG A 92 -5.46 13.37 10.83
CA ARG A 92 -6.09 14.55 11.43
C ARG A 92 -5.28 14.88 12.68
N GLY A 93 -4.76 16.10 12.72
CA GLY A 93 -4.19 16.64 13.96
C GLY A 93 -5.26 16.71 15.06
N LYS A 94 -4.82 16.77 16.31
CA LYS A 94 -5.71 17.22 17.39
C LYS A 94 -6.05 18.69 17.21
#